data_AF-A0A1M5QDY1-F1
#
_entry.id   AF-A0A1M5QDY1-F1
#
_cell.length_a   1.000
_cell.length_b   1.000
_cell.length_c   1.000
_cell.angle_alpha   90.00
_cell.angle_beta   90.00
_cell.angle_gamma   90.00
#
_symmetry.space_group_name_H-M   'P 1'
#
loop_
_entity.id
_entity.type
_entity.pdbx_description
1 polymer ?
#
loop_
_entity_poly.entity_id
_entity_poly.type
_entity_poly.pdbx_seq_one_letter_code
_entity_poly.pdbx_strand_id
1 'polypeptide(L)'
;MTLLQVDPAVLAEGVNMLWVLVVTFLIFFMHAGFAMLEAGQVRSKNVANQLTKNLLTWSVGVTAFFLVGAGVSALVGGITGGGSYSVAEAFGVLTTSDSGDWVGWLFGAVFAMTAATIVSGAVAGRMKLRAYVSYTVLLAAVIYPVVTGLTWGGGFLSALGFSDFAGGMIVHGMGGIAGLTAAYVVGPRLGRYNEDGSVNVIPGHSLTFAVLGTLVLAFGWYGFNVGTAASVFAVENGELTLGAFSYVGRVALTTTLGMAAGAIGAGALSLYKTGKVDTLYVANGLLAGLVGITSNTDAIVWPGAIVIGLLAGAQLPVVFEFVEKRLKIDDVCAVFPVHGSAGVLGAVLLPFFAVDGFTVAALVSQVVGVVVIAAWTIAATAAVFGAIKAMGEIRVTRDHEIEGLDSSEHGVDTYPEFGRPDTAADGGRVVDGVSDESGIVRPDGGQANDGEIKMVTAFIRPDKLSAVKTGLAEIGAPSLTVTNVSGRGSQPAKKGQWRGEEYTVDLHQKVKIECVVADIPAADVAEAISDAASTGEKGDGKVFIMPVEQAYQIRTGEVGREAV
;
A
#
# COMPACT_ATOMS: atom_id res chain seq x y z
N MET A 1 -44.85 40.19 -4.62
CA MET A 1 -43.89 39.12 -4.93
C MET A 1 -42.57 39.54 -4.30
N THR A 2 -42.41 39.30 -2.99
CA THR A 2 -41.16 39.55 -2.27
C THR A 2 -40.25 38.35 -2.50
N LEU A 3 -38.97 38.60 -2.80
CA LEU A 3 -37.95 37.56 -2.96
C LEU A 3 -38.07 36.54 -1.82
N LEU A 4 -38.28 35.28 -2.20
CA LEU A 4 -38.39 34.10 -1.36
C LEU A 4 -37.34 34.14 -0.22
N GLN A 5 -37.79 34.32 1.03
CA GLN A 5 -36.97 33.97 2.19
C GLN A 5 -36.89 32.44 2.23
N VAL A 6 -35.84 31.89 1.64
CA VAL A 6 -35.47 30.48 1.85
C VAL A 6 -35.23 30.32 3.35
N ASP A 7 -35.86 29.31 3.96
CA ASP A 7 -35.61 28.95 5.36
C ASP A 7 -34.09 28.72 5.55
N PRO A 8 -33.40 29.48 6.42
CA PRO A 8 -31.98 29.31 6.68
C PRO A 8 -31.61 27.88 7.07
N ALA A 9 -32.53 27.13 7.69
CA ALA A 9 -32.31 25.73 8.04
C ALA A 9 -32.19 24.84 6.79
N VAL A 10 -33.03 25.06 5.78
CA VAL A 10 -32.99 24.31 4.51
C VAL A 10 -31.68 24.58 3.78
N LEU A 11 -31.21 25.83 3.79
CA LEU A 11 -29.91 26.17 3.20
C LEU A 11 -28.75 25.55 3.97
N ALA A 12 -28.77 25.63 5.30
CA ALA A 12 -27.73 25.05 6.15
C ALA A 12 -27.63 23.53 5.96
N GLU A 13 -28.77 22.83 6.00
CA GLU A 13 -28.85 21.39 5.81
C GLU A 13 -28.33 20.97 4.43
N GLY A 14 -28.80 21.61 3.36
CA GLY A 14 -28.36 21.31 1.99
C GLY A 14 -26.85 21.52 1.78
N VAL A 15 -26.29 22.60 2.31
CA VAL A 15 -24.84 22.89 2.20
C VAL A 15 -24.02 21.94 3.07
N ASN A 16 -24.46 21.65 4.29
CA ASN A 16 -23.78 20.73 5.18
C ASN A 16 -23.75 19.31 4.59
N MET A 17 -24.88 18.82 4.05
CA MET A 17 -24.93 17.51 3.39
C MET A 17 -24.01 17.44 2.16
N LEU A 18 -24.04 18.48 1.31
CA LEU A 18 -23.15 18.54 0.14
C LEU A 18 -21.68 18.49 0.55
N TRP A 19 -21.30 19.28 1.56
CA TRP A 19 -19.94 19.29 2.08
C TRP A 19 -19.54 17.91 2.64
N VAL A 20 -20.36 17.33 3.51
CA VAL A 20 -20.10 16.01 4.11
C VAL A 20 -19.94 14.93 3.04
N LEU A 21 -20.78 14.91 2.00
CA LEU A 21 -20.66 13.95 0.91
C LEU A 21 -19.35 14.13 0.11
N VAL A 22 -19.01 15.37 -0.25
CA VAL A 22 -17.75 15.65 -0.96
C VAL A 22 -16.55 15.15 -0.17
N VAL A 23 -16.48 15.46 1.13
CA VAL A 23 -15.34 15.04 1.96
C VAL A 23 -15.35 13.54 2.24
N THR A 24 -16.53 12.93 2.37
CA THR A 24 -16.68 11.47 2.44
C THR A 24 -16.08 10.79 1.22
N PHE A 25 -16.32 11.31 0.02
CA PHE A 25 -15.76 10.75 -1.22
C PHE A 25 -14.23 10.91 -1.30
N LEU A 26 -13.69 12.02 -0.76
CA LEU A 26 -12.24 12.21 -0.63
C LEU A 26 -11.63 11.18 0.33
N ILE A 27 -12.28 10.92 1.48
CA ILE A 27 -11.82 9.90 2.43
C ILE A 27 -11.94 8.50 1.83
N PHE A 28 -13.04 8.18 1.15
CA PHE A 28 -13.17 6.92 0.42
C PHE A 28 -12.01 6.73 -0.58
N PHE A 29 -11.62 7.79 -1.30
CA PHE A 29 -10.51 7.72 -2.25
C PHE A 29 -9.15 7.43 -1.58
N MET A 30 -9.01 7.63 -0.25
CA MET A 30 -7.84 7.17 0.50
C MET A 30 -7.67 5.65 0.43
N HIS A 31 -8.72 4.86 0.21
CA HIS A 31 -8.58 3.41 -0.02
C HIS A 31 -7.76 3.09 -1.28
N ALA A 32 -7.90 3.88 -2.34
CA ALA A 32 -7.03 3.74 -3.52
C ALA A 32 -5.58 4.08 -3.14
N GLY A 33 -5.39 5.07 -2.26
CA GLY A 33 -4.09 5.43 -1.70
C GLY A 33 -3.44 4.30 -0.90
N PHE A 34 -4.16 3.68 0.05
CA PHE A 34 -3.69 2.51 0.80
C PHE A 34 -3.35 1.34 -0.13
N ALA A 35 -4.25 1.03 -1.07
CA ALA A 35 -4.05 -0.05 -2.03
C ALA A 35 -2.75 0.14 -2.83
N MET A 36 -2.49 1.34 -3.37
CA MET A 36 -1.26 1.62 -4.14
C MET A 36 -0.02 1.66 -3.24
N LEU A 37 -0.12 2.27 -2.05
CA LEU A 37 1.00 2.36 -1.12
C LEU A 37 1.49 0.98 -0.72
N GLU A 38 0.56 0.14 -0.25
CA GLU A 38 0.86 -1.19 0.23
C GLU A 38 1.28 -2.11 -0.91
N ALA A 39 0.60 -2.04 -2.07
CA ALA A 39 1.02 -2.77 -3.27
C ALA A 39 2.50 -2.49 -3.57
N GLY A 40 2.89 -1.21 -3.66
CA GLY A 40 4.27 -0.81 -3.94
C GLY A 40 5.30 -1.33 -2.94
N GLN A 41 4.89 -1.55 -1.68
CA GLN A 41 5.76 -1.99 -0.58
C GLN A 41 5.77 -3.52 -0.37
N VAL A 42 4.89 -4.27 -1.04
CA VAL A 42 4.94 -5.74 -1.07
C VAL A 42 5.72 -6.25 -2.29
N ARG A 43 6.18 -7.49 -2.23
CA ARG A 43 6.79 -8.20 -3.37
C ARG A 43 5.72 -8.42 -4.45
N SER A 44 6.14 -8.43 -5.72
CA SER A 44 5.26 -8.53 -6.90
C SER A 44 4.31 -9.73 -6.85
N LYS A 45 4.75 -10.84 -6.27
CA LYS A 45 3.97 -12.08 -6.08
C LYS A 45 2.82 -12.02 -5.06
N ASN A 46 2.61 -10.85 -4.42
CA ASN A 46 1.61 -10.63 -3.37
C ASN A 46 0.73 -9.40 -3.63
N VAL A 47 0.80 -8.80 -4.83
CA VAL A 47 0.12 -7.55 -5.15
C VAL A 47 -1.38 -7.77 -5.29
N ALA A 48 -1.84 -8.78 -6.05
CA ALA A 48 -3.26 -9.10 -6.16
C ALA A 48 -3.88 -9.37 -4.79
N ASN A 49 -3.16 -10.09 -3.92
CA ASN A 49 -3.60 -10.34 -2.56
C ASN A 49 -3.78 -9.04 -1.75
N GLN A 50 -2.85 -8.10 -1.89
CA GLN A 50 -2.90 -6.81 -1.21
C GLN A 50 -4.06 -5.94 -1.71
N LEU A 51 -4.27 -5.88 -3.03
CA LEU A 51 -5.37 -5.13 -3.63
C LEU A 51 -6.73 -5.73 -3.24
N THR A 52 -6.87 -7.05 -3.29
CA THR A 52 -8.11 -7.73 -2.90
C THR A 52 -8.42 -7.51 -1.41
N LYS A 53 -7.42 -7.49 -0.53
CA LYS A 53 -7.63 -7.13 0.89
C LYS A 53 -8.20 -5.73 1.04
N ASN A 54 -7.69 -4.75 0.31
CA ASN A 54 -8.22 -3.38 0.34
C ASN A 54 -9.68 -3.31 -0.14
N LEU A 55 -10.00 -3.95 -1.27
CA LEU A 55 -11.37 -4.00 -1.80
C LEU A 55 -12.35 -4.68 -0.85
N LEU A 56 -11.98 -5.86 -0.33
CA LEU A 56 -12.80 -6.58 0.63
C LEU A 56 -12.96 -5.82 1.93
N THR A 57 -11.95 -5.05 2.37
CA THR A 57 -12.05 -4.22 3.57
C THR A 57 -13.23 -3.30 3.48
N TRP A 58 -13.37 -2.60 2.36
CA TRP A 58 -14.51 -1.76 2.08
C TRP A 58 -15.81 -2.58 2.06
N SER A 59 -15.92 -3.57 1.16
CA SER A 59 -17.17 -4.29 0.93
C SER A 59 -17.74 -4.97 2.18
N VAL A 60 -16.92 -5.71 2.92
CA VAL A 60 -17.39 -6.44 4.12
C VAL A 60 -17.48 -5.52 5.33
N GLY A 61 -16.56 -4.56 5.45
CA GLY A 61 -16.46 -3.71 6.61
C GLY A 61 -17.58 -2.67 6.68
N VAL A 62 -17.94 -2.01 5.57
CA VAL A 62 -19.07 -1.05 5.59
C VAL A 62 -20.39 -1.76 5.89
N THR A 63 -20.55 -2.99 5.39
CA THR A 63 -21.72 -3.83 5.68
C THR A 63 -21.79 -4.19 7.17
N ALA A 64 -20.67 -4.64 7.75
CA ALA A 64 -20.58 -4.95 9.18
C ALA A 64 -20.78 -3.70 10.07
N PHE A 65 -20.25 -2.55 9.65
CA PHE A 65 -20.43 -1.29 10.36
C PHE A 65 -21.88 -0.80 10.31
N PHE A 66 -22.57 -0.92 9.16
CA PHE A 66 -23.99 -0.58 9.04
C PHE A 66 -24.88 -1.47 9.90
N LEU A 67 -24.73 -2.79 9.78
CA LEU A 67 -25.61 -3.75 10.46
C LEU A 67 -25.36 -3.83 11.97
N VAL A 68 -24.13 -3.58 12.41
CA VAL A 68 -23.71 -3.79 13.81
C VAL A 68 -22.95 -2.60 14.38
N GLY A 69 -21.91 -2.15 13.68
CA GLY A 69 -20.95 -1.20 14.24
C GLY A 69 -21.53 0.14 14.69
N ALA A 70 -22.42 0.75 13.91
CA ALA A 70 -23.07 2.00 14.28
C ALA A 70 -23.87 1.86 15.59
N GLY A 71 -24.61 0.76 15.73
CA GLY A 71 -25.36 0.46 16.95
C GLY A 71 -24.47 0.17 18.16
N VAL A 72 -23.36 -0.55 17.98
CA VAL A 72 -22.39 -0.77 19.06
C VAL A 72 -21.77 0.56 19.53
N SER A 73 -21.41 1.46 18.60
CA SER A 73 -20.87 2.77 18.96
C SER A 73 -21.88 3.58 19.78
N ALA A 74 -23.14 3.64 19.35
CA ALA A 74 -24.20 4.34 20.07
C ALA A 74 -24.46 3.74 21.48
N LEU A 75 -24.49 2.41 21.59
CA LEU A 75 -24.65 1.73 22.87
C LEU A 75 -23.51 2.02 23.84
N VAL A 76 -22.27 1.92 23.38
CA VAL A 76 -21.09 2.18 24.23
C VAL A 76 -21.06 3.63 24.69
N GLY A 77 -21.40 4.57 23.79
CA GLY A 77 -21.55 5.98 24.14
C GLY A 77 -22.59 6.20 25.24
N GLY A 78 -23.81 5.70 25.06
CA GLY A 78 -24.87 5.84 26.05
C GLY A 78 -24.55 5.18 27.40
N ILE A 79 -24.03 3.94 27.39
CA ILE A 79 -23.70 3.19 28.61
C ILE A 79 -22.60 3.87 29.42
N THR A 80 -21.54 4.36 28.74
CA THR A 80 -20.34 4.86 29.42
C THR A 80 -20.35 6.37 29.65
N GLY A 81 -21.20 7.12 28.93
CA GLY A 81 -21.36 8.56 29.05
C GLY A 81 -22.28 9.00 30.19
N GLY A 82 -22.94 8.05 30.88
CA GLY A 82 -23.85 8.34 32.00
C GLY A 82 -25.25 8.81 31.59
N GLY A 83 -25.59 8.71 30.30
CA GLY A 83 -26.92 8.95 29.77
C GLY A 83 -27.83 7.72 29.80
N SER A 84 -29.10 7.90 29.48
CA SER A 84 -30.01 6.78 29.17
C SER A 84 -29.65 6.18 27.81
N TYR A 85 -29.75 4.85 27.67
CA TYR A 85 -29.53 4.16 26.41
C TYR A 85 -30.73 3.27 26.05
N SER A 86 -31.02 3.16 24.76
CA SER A 86 -32.03 2.26 24.20
C SER A 86 -31.39 1.41 23.12
N VAL A 87 -31.55 0.09 23.22
CA VAL A 87 -31.06 -0.85 22.20
C VAL A 87 -31.76 -0.62 20.87
N ALA A 88 -33.05 -0.27 20.87
CA ALA A 88 -33.79 0.00 19.65
C ALA A 88 -33.28 1.28 18.95
N GLU A 89 -33.04 2.35 19.71
CA GLU A 89 -32.56 3.63 19.15
C GLU A 89 -31.12 3.54 18.67
N ALA A 90 -30.28 2.75 19.33
CA ALA A 90 -28.89 2.56 18.91
C ALA A 90 -28.78 2.00 17.49
N PHE A 91 -29.70 1.12 17.09
CA PHE A 91 -29.75 0.56 15.73
C PHE A 91 -30.68 1.34 14.78
N GLY A 92 -31.02 2.59 15.13
CA GLY A 92 -31.97 3.42 14.39
C GLY A 92 -31.60 3.66 12.93
N VAL A 93 -30.31 3.62 12.58
CA VAL A 93 -29.83 3.72 11.19
C VAL A 93 -30.44 2.65 10.25
N LEU A 94 -30.86 1.50 10.80
CA LEU A 94 -31.48 0.42 10.04
C LEU A 94 -32.96 0.67 9.72
N THR A 95 -33.59 1.61 10.43
CA THR A 95 -35.02 1.88 10.35
C THR A 95 -35.36 3.33 10.04
N THR A 96 -34.36 4.22 10.01
CA THR A 96 -34.54 5.64 9.74
C THR A 96 -34.98 5.88 8.28
N SER A 97 -35.68 6.99 8.09
CA SER A 97 -36.01 7.55 6.77
C SER A 97 -35.38 8.93 6.56
N ASP A 98 -34.53 9.37 7.49
CA ASP A 98 -33.84 10.66 7.42
C ASP A 98 -32.55 10.53 6.57
N SER A 99 -32.43 11.38 5.55
CA SER A 99 -31.24 11.39 4.68
C SER A 99 -29.97 11.80 5.43
N GLY A 100 -30.08 12.67 6.42
CA GLY A 100 -28.97 13.10 7.27
C GLY A 100 -28.36 11.95 8.05
N ASP A 101 -29.18 11.02 8.55
CA ASP A 101 -28.71 9.82 9.26
C ASP A 101 -27.90 8.90 8.34
N TRP A 102 -28.33 8.71 7.09
CA TRP A 102 -27.60 7.90 6.12
C TRP A 102 -26.28 8.55 5.70
N VAL A 103 -26.27 9.88 5.52
CA VAL A 103 -25.05 10.64 5.24
C VAL A 103 -24.08 10.58 6.43
N GLY A 104 -24.58 10.76 7.65
CA GLY A 104 -23.81 10.65 8.89
C GLY A 104 -23.23 9.26 9.09
N TRP A 105 -24.00 8.21 8.79
CA TRP A 105 -23.50 6.83 8.78
C TRP A 105 -22.35 6.65 7.79
N LEU A 106 -22.53 7.09 6.55
CA LEU A 106 -21.50 6.94 5.51
C LEU A 106 -20.23 7.71 5.89
N PHE A 107 -20.40 8.90 6.47
CA PHE A 107 -19.30 9.69 7.00
C PHE A 107 -18.56 8.95 8.11
N GLY A 108 -19.25 8.32 9.06
CA GLY A 108 -18.60 7.47 10.07
C GLY A 108 -17.94 6.21 9.49
N ALA A 109 -18.57 5.60 8.47
CA ALA A 109 -18.11 4.37 7.84
C ALA A 109 -16.74 4.55 7.16
N VAL A 110 -16.48 5.69 6.53
CA VAL A 110 -15.17 5.93 5.88
C VAL A 110 -14.01 6.00 6.89
N PHE A 111 -14.22 6.50 8.12
CA PHE A 111 -13.20 6.44 9.18
C PHE A 111 -13.03 5.03 9.71
N ALA A 112 -14.13 4.26 9.87
CA ALA A 112 -14.07 2.86 10.28
C ALA A 112 -13.25 2.02 9.28
N MET A 113 -13.48 2.22 7.98
CA MET A 113 -12.75 1.49 6.94
C MET A 113 -11.29 1.92 6.83
N THR A 114 -11.01 3.19 7.10
CA THR A 114 -9.62 3.66 7.25
C THR A 114 -8.93 2.95 8.42
N ALA A 115 -9.58 2.84 9.58
CA ALA A 115 -9.02 2.13 10.73
C ALA A 115 -8.77 0.63 10.41
N ALA A 116 -9.70 0.00 9.70
CA ALA A 116 -9.61 -1.41 9.31
C ALA A 116 -8.44 -1.67 8.34
N THR A 117 -8.30 -0.83 7.32
CA THR A 117 -7.34 -1.06 6.23
C THR A 117 -5.89 -0.88 6.66
N ILE A 118 -5.63 -0.07 7.70
CA ILE A 118 -4.29 0.15 8.26
C ILE A 118 -3.60 -1.18 8.64
N VAL A 119 -4.36 -2.15 9.17
CA VAL A 119 -3.81 -3.45 9.60
C VAL A 119 -3.27 -4.26 8.43
N SER A 120 -3.84 -4.08 7.24
CA SER A 120 -3.53 -4.87 6.06
C SER A 120 -2.06 -4.76 5.66
N GLY A 121 -1.51 -3.55 5.67
CA GLY A 121 -0.11 -3.27 5.38
C GLY A 121 0.86 -3.82 6.42
N ALA A 122 0.45 -4.05 7.67
CA ALA A 122 1.29 -4.67 8.69
C ALA A 122 1.40 -6.18 8.46
N VAL A 123 0.32 -6.79 7.93
CA VAL A 123 0.18 -8.25 7.81
C VAL A 123 0.45 -8.84 6.42
N ALA A 124 0.91 -8.01 5.50
CA ALA A 124 1.07 -8.35 4.11
C ALA A 124 2.04 -9.51 3.85
N GLY A 125 1.75 -10.31 2.82
CA GLY A 125 2.68 -11.33 2.31
C GLY A 125 2.81 -12.62 3.10
N ARG A 126 2.00 -12.85 4.15
CA ARG A 126 1.97 -14.14 4.91
C ARG A 126 0.65 -14.50 5.62
N MET A 127 -0.26 -13.55 5.78
CA MET A 127 -1.55 -13.80 6.45
C MET A 127 -2.60 -14.31 5.46
N LYS A 128 -3.32 -15.38 5.82
CA LYS A 128 -4.43 -15.94 5.04
C LYS A 128 -5.51 -14.88 4.81
N LEU A 129 -6.08 -14.82 3.61
CA LEU A 129 -7.13 -13.85 3.26
C LEU A 129 -8.36 -13.98 4.17
N ARG A 130 -8.81 -15.21 4.45
CA ARG A 130 -9.96 -15.46 5.34
C ARG A 130 -9.77 -14.94 6.76
N ALA A 131 -8.55 -15.03 7.30
CA ALA A 131 -8.22 -14.47 8.60
C ALA A 131 -8.33 -12.94 8.59
N TYR A 132 -7.89 -12.31 7.50
CA TYR A 132 -7.98 -10.87 7.32
C TYR A 132 -9.43 -10.40 7.26
N VAL A 133 -10.24 -11.01 6.40
CA VAL A 133 -11.66 -10.66 6.25
C VAL A 133 -12.43 -10.85 7.57
N SER A 134 -12.16 -11.94 8.30
CA SER A 134 -12.80 -12.19 9.59
C SER A 134 -12.46 -11.11 10.62
N TYR A 135 -11.19 -10.70 10.67
CA TYR A 135 -10.75 -9.60 11.51
C TYR A 135 -11.39 -8.27 11.11
N THR A 136 -11.45 -7.96 9.81
CA THR A 136 -12.09 -6.73 9.31
C THR A 136 -13.55 -6.63 9.76
N VAL A 137 -14.31 -7.71 9.64
CA VAL A 137 -15.71 -7.75 10.10
C VAL A 137 -15.80 -7.45 11.60
N LEU A 138 -14.96 -8.09 12.42
CA LEU A 138 -14.97 -7.89 13.87
C LEU A 138 -14.48 -6.50 14.29
N LEU A 139 -13.50 -5.94 13.59
CA LEU A 139 -13.05 -4.58 13.84
C LEU A 139 -14.16 -3.58 13.51
N ALA A 140 -14.78 -3.70 12.34
CA ALA A 140 -15.85 -2.81 11.90
C ALA A 140 -17.12 -2.96 12.73
N ALA A 141 -17.45 -4.15 13.20
CA ALA A 141 -18.65 -4.40 14.00
C ALA A 141 -18.47 -4.06 15.48
N VAL A 142 -17.26 -4.21 16.04
CA VAL A 142 -17.06 -4.12 17.50
C VAL A 142 -15.82 -3.32 17.89
N ILE A 143 -14.62 -3.69 17.44
CA ILE A 143 -13.37 -3.14 18.01
C ILE A 143 -13.29 -1.61 17.83
N TYR A 144 -13.50 -1.13 16.61
CA TYR A 144 -13.51 0.30 16.30
C TYR A 144 -14.74 1.02 16.88
N PRO A 145 -15.98 0.49 16.72
CA PRO A 145 -17.17 1.04 17.36
C PRO A 145 -17.09 1.26 18.86
N VAL A 146 -16.43 0.37 19.61
CA VAL A 146 -16.23 0.56 21.06
C VAL A 146 -15.36 1.79 21.31
N VAL A 147 -14.31 2.00 20.52
CA VAL A 147 -13.47 3.21 20.63
C VAL A 147 -14.28 4.45 20.30
N THR A 148 -15.01 4.47 19.18
CA THR A 148 -15.83 5.64 18.80
C THR A 148 -16.93 5.91 19.81
N GLY A 149 -17.56 4.88 20.38
CA GLY A 149 -18.56 5.04 21.43
C GLY A 149 -17.98 5.68 22.70
N LEU A 150 -16.80 5.23 23.14
CA LEU A 150 -16.10 5.82 24.29
C LEU A 150 -15.72 7.29 24.05
N THR A 151 -15.47 7.67 22.80
CA THR A 151 -15.04 9.02 22.39
C THR A 151 -16.18 9.78 21.71
N TRP A 152 -16.24 9.78 20.38
CA TRP A 152 -17.18 10.57 19.56
C TRP A 152 -18.66 10.26 19.82
N GLY A 153 -18.98 9.10 20.37
CA GLY A 153 -20.34 8.72 20.80
C GLY A 153 -20.77 9.33 22.14
N GLY A 154 -19.94 10.19 22.76
CA GLY A 154 -20.25 10.84 24.03
C GLY A 154 -19.99 9.97 25.27
N GLY A 155 -19.21 8.90 25.12
CA GLY A 155 -18.91 7.97 26.20
C GLY A 155 -17.89 8.48 27.23
N PHE A 156 -17.36 7.54 28.02
CA PHE A 156 -16.49 7.81 29.17
C PHE A 156 -15.28 8.73 28.85
N LEU A 157 -14.60 8.51 27.72
CA LEU A 157 -13.42 9.33 27.38
C LEU A 157 -13.81 10.75 26.96
N SER A 158 -14.93 10.90 26.24
CA SER A 158 -15.48 12.23 25.96
C SER A 158 -15.87 12.97 27.24
N ALA A 159 -16.55 12.30 28.17
CA ALA A 159 -16.90 12.88 29.48
C ALA A 159 -15.66 13.26 30.32
N LEU A 160 -14.54 12.55 30.15
CA LEU A 160 -13.26 12.88 30.77
C LEU A 160 -12.57 14.10 30.12
N GLY A 161 -13.03 14.55 28.95
CA GLY A 161 -12.41 15.64 28.19
C GLY A 161 -11.29 15.17 27.26
N PHE A 162 -11.26 13.89 26.86
CA PHE A 162 -10.39 13.43 25.78
C PHE A 162 -10.83 14.07 24.46
N SER A 163 -9.88 14.71 23.78
CA SER A 163 -10.09 15.37 22.50
C SER A 163 -9.27 14.69 21.41
N ASP A 164 -9.95 14.32 20.33
CA ASP A 164 -9.34 13.82 19.12
C ASP A 164 -10.26 14.19 17.96
N PHE A 165 -9.87 15.23 17.23
CA PHE A 165 -10.74 15.88 16.25
C PHE A 165 -11.12 14.95 15.10
N ALA A 166 -10.14 14.53 14.29
CA ALA A 166 -10.37 13.70 13.10
C ALA A 166 -9.91 12.24 13.28
N GLY A 167 -9.39 11.84 14.45
CA GLY A 167 -9.05 10.45 14.74
C GLY A 167 -7.56 10.12 14.64
N GLY A 168 -6.70 11.02 15.11
CA GLY A 168 -5.26 10.76 15.21
C GLY A 168 -4.95 9.56 16.10
N MET A 169 -5.66 9.43 17.22
CA MET A 169 -5.60 8.25 18.08
C MET A 169 -6.74 7.27 17.79
N ILE A 170 -7.97 7.75 17.60
CA ILE A 170 -9.18 6.94 17.42
C ILE A 170 -9.12 6.06 16.16
N VAL A 171 -8.57 6.59 15.06
CA VAL A 171 -8.42 5.85 13.78
C VAL A 171 -6.99 5.35 13.62
N HIS A 172 -6.02 6.26 13.60
CA HIS A 172 -4.65 5.90 13.26
C HIS A 172 -3.90 5.24 14.42
N GLY A 173 -3.94 5.84 15.62
CA GLY A 173 -3.32 5.24 16.81
C GLY A 173 -3.85 3.82 17.05
N MET A 174 -5.17 3.66 17.06
CA MET A 174 -5.87 2.38 17.16
C MET A 174 -5.45 1.43 16.03
N GLY A 175 -5.62 1.82 14.76
CA GLY A 175 -5.30 0.96 13.61
C GLY A 175 -3.84 0.53 13.58
N GLY A 176 -2.91 1.42 13.94
CA GLY A 176 -1.48 1.15 14.00
C GLY A 176 -1.09 0.19 15.13
N ILE A 177 -1.68 0.35 16.32
CA ILE A 177 -1.49 -0.56 17.46
C ILE A 177 -2.10 -1.93 17.15
N ALA A 178 -3.26 -1.97 16.50
CA ALA A 178 -3.87 -3.20 16.04
C ALA A 178 -2.99 -3.89 14.98
N GLY A 179 -2.43 -3.13 14.05
CA GLY A 179 -1.47 -3.61 13.05
C GLY A 179 -0.21 -4.23 13.68
N LEU A 180 0.38 -3.57 14.67
CA LEU A 180 1.54 -4.10 15.41
C LEU A 180 1.18 -5.40 16.16
N THR A 181 0.03 -5.41 16.83
CA THR A 181 -0.47 -6.59 17.55
C THR A 181 -0.70 -7.75 16.60
N ALA A 182 -1.33 -7.50 15.45
CA ALA A 182 -1.55 -8.50 14.41
C ALA A 182 -0.22 -9.05 13.86
N ALA A 183 0.73 -8.18 13.54
CA ALA A 183 2.05 -8.58 13.05
C ALA A 183 2.82 -9.43 14.07
N TYR A 184 2.72 -9.11 15.36
CA TYR A 184 3.28 -9.92 16.43
C TYR A 184 2.66 -11.32 16.48
N VAL A 185 1.33 -11.44 16.44
CA VAL A 185 0.63 -12.73 16.54
C VAL A 185 0.87 -13.62 15.31
N VAL A 186 0.85 -13.04 14.10
CA VAL A 186 1.11 -13.75 12.83
C VAL A 186 2.58 -14.18 12.68
N GLY A 187 3.49 -13.39 13.24
CA GLY A 187 4.93 -13.60 13.14
C GLY A 187 5.55 -13.10 11.83
N PRO A 188 6.89 -13.09 11.75
CA PRO A 188 7.62 -12.46 10.66
C PRO A 188 7.57 -13.22 9.33
N ARG A 189 7.77 -12.54 8.19
CA ARG A 189 7.91 -13.20 6.88
C ARG A 189 9.12 -14.12 6.85
N LEU A 190 9.04 -15.19 6.04
CA LEU A 190 10.15 -16.09 5.79
C LEU A 190 11.38 -15.33 5.31
N GLY A 191 12.52 -15.61 5.94
CA GLY A 191 13.79 -14.97 5.64
C GLY A 191 13.90 -13.53 6.12
N ARG A 192 12.96 -12.99 6.92
CA ARG A 192 13.10 -11.64 7.50
C ARG A 192 14.21 -11.55 8.54
N TYR A 193 14.36 -12.60 9.35
CA TYR A 193 15.39 -12.71 10.39
C TYR A 193 16.24 -13.96 10.14
N ASN A 194 17.56 -13.81 10.21
CA ASN A 194 18.52 -14.91 10.15
C ASN A 194 18.61 -15.65 11.50
N GLU A 195 19.27 -16.80 11.52
CA GLU A 195 19.45 -17.61 12.74
C GLU A 195 20.22 -16.86 13.85
N ASP A 196 21.15 -15.97 13.47
CA ASP A 196 21.89 -15.08 14.38
C ASP A 196 21.04 -13.88 14.86
N GLY A 197 19.79 -13.77 14.40
CA GLY A 197 18.87 -12.68 14.69
C GLY A 197 19.12 -11.41 13.86
N SER A 198 20.08 -11.40 12.93
CA SER A 198 20.27 -10.27 12.02
C SER A 198 19.08 -10.10 11.06
N VAL A 199 18.88 -8.88 10.58
CA VAL A 199 17.67 -8.47 9.86
C VAL A 199 17.96 -8.44 8.35
N ASN A 200 17.14 -9.12 7.55
CA ASN A 200 17.21 -9.06 6.10
C ASN A 200 16.19 -8.07 5.54
N VAL A 201 16.62 -7.23 4.61
CA VAL A 201 15.73 -6.29 3.92
C VAL A 201 14.92 -7.04 2.85
N ILE A 202 13.59 -6.92 2.93
CA ILE A 202 12.67 -7.46 1.91
C ILE A 202 12.07 -6.26 1.17
N PRO A 203 12.62 -5.88 0.01
CA PRO A 203 12.13 -4.72 -0.73
C PRO A 203 10.75 -5.00 -1.33
N GLY A 204 9.96 -3.94 -1.43
CA GLY A 204 8.74 -3.90 -2.22
C GLY A 204 9.05 -3.78 -3.70
N HIS A 205 8.07 -4.08 -4.54
CA HIS A 205 8.28 -4.18 -5.98
C HIS A 205 8.24 -2.85 -6.72
N SER A 206 7.64 -1.79 -6.15
CA SER A 206 7.45 -0.51 -6.85
C SER A 206 7.45 0.70 -5.92
N LEU A 207 8.53 1.47 -5.95
CA LEU A 207 8.60 2.77 -5.30
C LEU A 207 7.58 3.76 -5.89
N THR A 208 7.31 3.66 -7.20
CA THR A 208 6.34 4.52 -7.88
C THR A 208 4.94 4.35 -7.30
N PHE A 209 4.48 3.12 -7.09
CA PHE A 209 3.18 2.88 -6.46
C PHE A 209 3.17 3.29 -4.99
N ALA A 210 4.26 3.04 -4.26
CA ALA A 210 4.38 3.48 -2.87
C ALA A 210 4.21 5.01 -2.73
N VAL A 211 4.88 5.78 -3.61
CA VAL A 211 4.81 7.25 -3.63
C VAL A 211 3.47 7.75 -4.17
N LEU A 212 2.93 7.14 -5.24
CA LEU A 212 1.61 7.51 -5.76
C LEU A 212 0.52 7.31 -4.70
N GLY A 213 0.53 6.17 -4.01
CA GLY A 213 -0.39 5.90 -2.91
C GLY A 213 -0.27 6.93 -1.79
N THR A 214 0.96 7.33 -1.45
CA THR A 214 1.22 8.42 -0.48
C THR A 214 0.59 9.73 -0.90
N LEU A 215 0.72 10.14 -2.17
CA LEU A 215 0.14 11.38 -2.67
C LEU A 215 -1.38 11.35 -2.72
N VAL A 216 -1.98 10.20 -3.06
CA VAL A 216 -3.43 10.00 -3.00
C VAL A 216 -3.94 10.09 -1.56
N LEU A 217 -3.25 9.47 -0.61
CA LEU A 217 -3.55 9.58 0.82
C LEU A 217 -3.45 11.03 1.30
N ALA A 218 -2.39 11.74 0.92
CA ALA A 218 -2.20 13.15 1.27
C ALA A 218 -3.33 14.04 0.74
N PHE A 219 -3.79 13.80 -0.49
CA PHE A 219 -4.93 14.50 -1.06
C PHE A 219 -6.24 14.18 -0.30
N GLY A 220 -6.53 12.90 -0.06
CA GLY A 220 -7.71 12.48 0.69
C GLY A 220 -7.71 12.97 2.15
N TRP A 221 -6.53 13.21 2.73
CA TRP A 221 -6.39 13.72 4.10
C TRP A 221 -6.99 15.12 4.31
N TYR A 222 -7.11 15.94 3.26
CA TYR A 222 -7.88 17.17 3.35
C TYR A 222 -9.37 16.86 3.61
N GLY A 223 -9.93 15.84 2.95
CA GLY A 223 -11.26 15.34 3.29
C GLY A 223 -11.34 14.81 4.73
N PHE A 224 -10.30 14.11 5.17
CA PHE A 224 -10.22 13.55 6.54
C PHE A 224 -10.21 14.65 7.62
N ASN A 225 -9.27 15.59 7.54
CA ASN A 225 -9.14 16.64 8.56
C ASN A 225 -10.08 17.81 8.30
N VAL A 226 -9.95 18.48 7.17
CA VAL A 226 -10.74 19.68 6.84
C VAL A 226 -12.22 19.32 6.78
N GLY A 227 -12.55 18.14 6.24
CA GLY A 227 -13.93 17.66 6.19
C GLY A 227 -14.55 17.25 7.52
N THR A 228 -13.74 16.95 8.55
CA THR A 228 -14.26 16.73 9.92
C THR A 228 -14.91 17.99 10.50
N ALA A 229 -14.57 19.18 9.99
CA ALA A 229 -15.41 20.38 10.16
C ALA A 229 -16.71 20.27 9.32
N ALA A 230 -17.53 19.27 9.64
CA ALA A 230 -18.66 18.82 8.82
C ALA A 230 -19.81 19.83 8.71
N SER A 231 -19.99 20.69 9.71
CA SER A 231 -21.02 21.75 9.71
C SER A 231 -20.46 23.05 9.13
N VAL A 232 -20.82 23.36 7.89
CA VAL A 232 -20.52 24.66 7.26
C VAL A 232 -21.30 25.77 7.95
N PHE A 233 -22.61 25.58 8.03
CA PHE A 233 -23.52 26.55 8.63
C PHE A 233 -24.20 25.97 9.88
N ALA A 234 -24.50 26.86 10.81
CA ALA A 234 -25.43 26.66 11.91
C ALA A 234 -26.55 27.70 11.80
N VAL A 235 -27.69 27.41 12.42
CA VAL A 235 -28.80 28.36 12.53
C VAL A 235 -28.95 28.74 14.00
N GLU A 236 -28.64 29.99 14.32
CA GLU A 236 -28.72 30.53 15.67
C GLU A 236 -29.66 31.72 15.67
N ASN A 237 -30.68 31.70 16.54
CA ASN A 237 -31.71 32.76 16.63
C ASN A 237 -32.40 33.08 15.29
N GLY A 238 -32.51 32.10 14.38
CA GLY A 238 -33.11 32.27 13.05
C GLY A 238 -32.17 32.89 12.01
N GLU A 239 -30.89 33.10 12.34
CA GLU A 239 -29.87 33.62 11.45
C GLU A 239 -28.85 32.54 11.07
N LEU A 240 -28.34 32.61 9.85
CA LEU A 240 -27.30 31.71 9.35
C LEU A 240 -25.94 32.17 9.86
N THR A 241 -25.27 31.34 10.64
CA THR A 241 -23.91 31.57 11.16
C THR A 241 -22.96 30.48 10.66
N LEU A 242 -21.65 30.73 10.76
CA LEU A 242 -20.65 29.69 10.46
C LEU A 242 -20.58 28.70 11.63
N GLY A 243 -20.77 27.42 11.34
CA GLY A 243 -20.56 26.35 12.30
C GLY A 243 -19.06 26.06 12.50
N ALA A 244 -18.67 24.81 12.33
CA ALA A 244 -17.26 24.37 12.28
C ALA A 244 -16.40 25.14 11.26
N PHE A 245 -17.02 25.76 10.23
CA PHE A 245 -16.31 26.62 9.28
C PHE A 245 -15.74 27.91 9.88
N SER A 246 -16.11 28.27 11.11
CA SER A 246 -15.46 29.34 11.87
C SER A 246 -13.97 29.07 12.12
N TYR A 247 -13.54 27.79 12.19
CA TYR A 247 -12.15 27.39 12.43
C TYR A 247 -11.52 26.54 11.30
N VAL A 248 -12.24 26.27 10.21
CA VAL A 248 -11.76 25.41 9.10
C VAL A 248 -10.44 25.89 8.48
N GLY A 249 -10.21 27.21 8.43
CA GLY A 249 -8.96 27.79 7.95
C GLY A 249 -7.74 27.37 8.78
N ARG A 250 -7.91 27.24 10.11
CA ARG A 250 -6.88 26.73 11.02
C ARG A 250 -6.61 25.24 10.75
N VAL A 251 -7.65 24.45 10.52
CA VAL A 251 -7.54 23.03 10.20
C VAL A 251 -6.76 22.81 8.91
N ALA A 252 -7.11 23.55 7.84
CA ALA A 252 -6.41 23.46 6.56
C ALA A 252 -4.92 23.84 6.68
N LEU A 253 -4.62 24.94 7.40
CA LEU A 253 -3.24 25.39 7.61
C LEU A 253 -2.42 24.38 8.42
N THR A 254 -2.92 23.94 9.56
CA THR A 254 -2.19 23.02 10.45
C THR A 254 -2.02 21.64 9.82
N THR A 255 -3.00 21.16 9.07
CA THR A 255 -2.88 19.92 8.26
C THR A 255 -1.75 20.02 7.25
N THR A 256 -1.69 21.12 6.50
CA THR A 256 -0.66 21.33 5.47
C THR A 256 0.74 21.46 6.07
N LEU A 257 0.87 22.23 7.16
CA LEU A 257 2.15 22.41 7.85
C LEU A 257 2.63 21.12 8.52
N GLY A 258 1.74 20.36 9.16
CA GLY A 258 2.08 19.08 9.79
C GLY A 258 2.56 18.05 8.77
N MET A 259 1.87 17.95 7.63
CA MET A 259 2.27 17.11 6.49
C MET A 259 3.68 17.45 5.99
N ALA A 260 3.93 18.73 5.71
CA ALA A 260 5.22 19.19 5.21
C ALA A 260 6.34 18.95 6.25
N ALA A 261 6.08 19.27 7.50
CA ALA A 261 7.03 19.08 8.59
C ALA A 261 7.35 17.60 8.83
N GLY A 262 6.38 16.69 8.67
CA GLY A 262 6.60 15.24 8.75
C GLY A 262 7.56 14.72 7.69
N ALA A 263 7.38 15.13 6.44
CA ALA A 263 8.30 14.79 5.35
C ALA A 263 9.73 15.29 5.64
N ILE A 264 9.85 16.53 6.12
CA ILE A 264 11.13 17.14 6.51
C ILE A 264 11.76 16.37 7.67
N GLY A 265 11.01 16.07 8.72
CA GLY A 265 11.49 15.38 9.92
C GLY A 265 12.04 13.98 9.60
N ALA A 266 11.30 13.19 8.81
CA ALA A 266 11.73 11.86 8.41
C ALA A 266 12.92 11.91 7.45
N GLY A 267 12.91 12.82 6.47
CA GLY A 267 14.02 13.00 5.53
C GLY A 267 15.31 13.45 6.21
N ALA A 268 15.22 14.40 7.15
CA ALA A 268 16.35 14.89 7.92
C ALA A 268 16.94 13.79 8.81
N LEU A 269 16.08 13.01 9.50
CA LEU A 269 16.59 11.92 10.34
C LEU A 269 17.16 10.77 9.50
N SER A 270 16.54 10.44 8.36
CA SER A 270 17.12 9.48 7.42
C SER A 270 18.52 9.93 6.98
N LEU A 271 18.66 11.18 6.55
CA LEU A 271 19.94 11.74 6.13
C LEU A 271 20.98 11.67 7.25
N TYR A 272 20.59 12.01 8.48
CA TYR A 272 21.47 11.93 9.64
C TYR A 272 21.93 10.49 9.94
N LYS A 273 21.03 9.51 9.87
CA LYS A 273 21.33 8.10 10.22
C LYS A 273 22.09 7.37 9.12
N THR A 274 21.80 7.65 7.85
CA THR A 274 22.25 6.82 6.71
C THR A 274 23.12 7.57 5.70
N GLY A 275 23.29 8.89 5.88
CA GLY A 275 23.96 9.75 4.91
C GLY A 275 23.14 10.03 3.65
N LYS A 276 21.91 9.52 3.54
CA LYS A 276 21.03 9.70 2.36
C LYS A 276 19.59 9.96 2.76
N VAL A 277 18.89 10.75 1.94
CA VAL A 277 17.44 10.95 2.05
C VAL A 277 16.74 9.73 1.42
N ASP A 278 16.12 8.89 2.24
CA ASP A 278 15.38 7.72 1.78
C ASP A 278 13.96 8.12 1.35
N THR A 279 13.60 7.77 0.11
CA THR A 279 12.30 8.13 -0.49
C THR A 279 11.11 7.57 0.28
N LEU A 280 11.19 6.35 0.81
CA LEU A 280 10.09 5.75 1.56
C LEU A 280 9.98 6.35 2.95
N TYR A 281 11.09 6.73 3.59
CA TYR A 281 11.01 7.48 4.84
C TYR A 281 10.41 8.87 4.64
N VAL A 282 10.73 9.57 3.55
CA VAL A 282 10.08 10.86 3.25
C VAL A 282 8.59 10.67 2.98
N ALA A 283 8.22 9.67 2.17
CA ALA A 283 6.82 9.38 1.83
C ALA A 283 6.00 8.97 3.07
N ASN A 284 6.47 7.99 3.84
CA ASN A 284 5.78 7.58 5.06
C ASN A 284 5.88 8.66 6.17
N GLY A 285 6.93 9.48 6.18
CA GLY A 285 7.10 10.59 7.11
C GLY A 285 6.10 11.72 6.87
N LEU A 286 5.77 11.99 5.60
CA LEU A 286 4.67 12.86 5.22
C LEU A 286 3.36 12.38 5.85
N LEU A 287 3.05 11.08 5.73
CA LEU A 287 1.86 10.46 6.32
C LEU A 287 1.90 10.47 7.86
N ALA A 288 3.06 10.20 8.47
CA ALA A 288 3.22 10.27 9.91
C ALA A 288 2.98 11.71 10.43
N GLY A 289 3.44 12.72 9.70
CA GLY A 289 3.14 14.13 9.95
C GLY A 289 1.63 14.42 9.93
N LEU A 290 0.94 13.94 8.89
CA LEU A 290 -0.52 14.03 8.78
C LEU A 290 -1.21 13.33 9.97
N VAL A 291 -0.85 12.09 10.29
CA VAL A 291 -1.38 11.35 11.45
C VAL A 291 -1.18 12.14 12.75
N GLY A 292 0.02 12.69 12.95
CA GLY A 292 0.36 13.44 14.17
C GLY A 292 -0.53 14.66 14.39
N ILE A 293 -0.97 15.34 13.33
CA ILE A 293 -1.84 16.53 13.45
C ILE A 293 -3.34 16.19 13.45
N THR A 294 -3.74 14.98 13.06
CA THR A 294 -5.16 14.59 12.88
C THR A 294 -6.00 14.79 14.15
N SER A 295 -5.42 14.59 15.34
CA SER A 295 -6.15 14.72 16.61
C SER A 295 -6.35 16.15 17.08
N ASN A 296 -5.62 17.11 16.52
CA ASN A 296 -5.40 18.41 17.15
C ASN A 296 -5.46 19.60 16.18
N THR A 297 -5.63 19.36 14.87
CA THR A 297 -5.63 20.36 13.79
C THR A 297 -6.67 21.48 13.97
N ASP A 298 -7.76 21.23 14.68
CA ASP A 298 -8.80 22.18 15.04
C ASP A 298 -8.46 23.01 16.28
N ALA A 299 -7.55 22.57 17.14
CA ALA A 299 -7.38 23.08 18.49
C ALA A 299 -5.97 23.65 18.77
N ILE A 300 -5.03 23.63 17.82
CA ILE A 300 -3.65 24.09 18.04
C ILE A 300 -3.25 25.34 17.26
N VAL A 301 -2.22 26.03 17.77
CA VAL A 301 -1.55 27.11 17.04
C VAL A 301 -0.65 26.58 15.92
N TRP A 302 -0.50 27.34 14.83
CA TRP A 302 0.27 26.91 13.65
C TRP A 302 1.74 26.52 13.92
N PRO A 303 2.49 27.13 14.86
CA PRO A 303 3.85 26.67 15.17
C PRO A 303 3.84 25.27 15.78
N GLY A 304 2.79 24.94 16.55
CA GLY A 304 2.60 23.61 17.11
C GLY A 304 2.46 22.54 16.04
N ALA A 305 1.75 22.84 14.93
CA ALA A 305 1.61 21.91 13.83
C ALA A 305 2.96 21.55 13.18
N ILE A 306 3.87 22.52 13.06
CA ILE A 306 5.23 22.26 12.56
C ILE A 306 6.00 21.37 13.53
N VAL A 307 5.94 21.66 14.84
CA VAL A 307 6.66 20.86 15.85
C VAL A 307 6.13 19.44 15.92
N ILE A 308 4.81 19.27 16.02
CA ILE A 308 4.16 17.95 16.06
C ILE A 308 4.46 17.17 14.77
N GLY A 309 4.28 17.80 13.60
CA GLY A 309 4.57 17.17 12.31
C GLY A 309 6.02 16.72 12.20
N LEU A 310 6.97 17.59 12.54
CA LEU A 310 8.41 17.28 12.52
C LEU A 310 8.75 16.11 13.44
N LEU A 311 8.22 16.10 14.66
CA LEU A 311 8.45 15.01 15.62
C LEU A 311 7.80 13.69 15.15
N ALA A 312 6.58 13.75 14.60
CA ALA A 312 5.87 12.59 14.08
C ALA A 312 6.59 11.97 12.87
N GLY A 313 7.17 12.77 11.98
CA GLY A 313 8.03 12.29 10.90
C GLY A 313 9.37 11.78 11.39
N ALA A 314 10.06 12.53 12.25
CA ALA A 314 11.38 12.18 12.74
C ALA A 314 11.39 10.91 13.60
N GLN A 315 10.34 10.61 14.38
CA GLN A 315 10.32 9.38 15.16
C GLN A 315 10.28 8.11 14.28
N LEU A 316 9.81 8.21 13.05
CA LEU A 316 9.51 7.05 12.20
C LEU A 316 10.75 6.15 11.98
N PRO A 317 11.92 6.64 11.51
CA PRO A 317 13.11 5.78 11.35
C PRO A 317 13.66 5.22 12.67
N VAL A 318 13.34 5.82 13.82
CA VAL A 318 13.76 5.32 15.15
C VAL A 318 12.83 4.20 15.59
N VAL A 319 11.53 4.43 15.52
CA VAL A 319 10.52 3.46 15.94
C VAL A 319 10.52 2.25 15.01
N PHE A 320 10.67 2.44 13.71
CA PHE A 320 10.78 1.32 12.76
C PHE A 320 11.97 0.41 13.10
N GLU A 321 13.15 0.99 13.32
CA GLU A 321 14.36 0.25 13.70
C GLU A 321 14.17 -0.48 15.05
N PHE A 322 13.53 0.17 16.02
CA PHE A 322 13.23 -0.45 17.31
C PHE A 322 12.29 -1.65 17.16
N VAL A 323 11.19 -1.50 16.43
CA VAL A 323 10.22 -2.57 16.16
C VAL A 323 10.88 -3.75 15.44
N GLU A 324 11.68 -3.48 14.41
CA GLU A 324 12.27 -4.57 13.62
C GLU A 324 13.47 -5.23 14.34
N LYS A 325 14.37 -4.46 14.98
CA LYS A 325 15.64 -4.99 15.51
C LYS A 325 15.53 -5.44 16.96
N ARG A 326 14.69 -4.78 17.78
CA ARG A 326 14.52 -5.10 19.20
C ARG A 326 13.28 -5.95 19.46
N LEU A 327 12.12 -5.55 18.94
CA LEU A 327 10.88 -6.33 19.16
C LEU A 327 10.78 -7.56 18.25
N LYS A 328 11.60 -7.63 17.19
CA LYS A 328 11.57 -8.70 16.18
C LYS A 328 10.19 -8.88 15.53
N ILE A 329 9.49 -7.77 15.31
CA ILE A 329 8.20 -7.73 14.63
C ILE A 329 8.40 -7.24 13.21
N ASP A 330 7.91 -8.01 12.23
CA ASP A 330 7.96 -7.66 10.81
C ASP A 330 6.70 -6.89 10.40
N ASP A 331 6.76 -5.58 10.60
CA ASP A 331 5.78 -4.62 10.10
C ASP A 331 6.11 -4.22 8.65
N VAL A 332 5.39 -4.82 7.70
CA VAL A 332 5.76 -4.76 6.27
C VAL A 332 5.74 -3.34 5.73
N CYS A 333 4.69 -2.56 6.01
CA CYS A 333 4.53 -1.20 5.47
C CYS A 333 5.00 -0.10 6.44
N ALA A 334 5.60 -0.45 7.58
CA ALA A 334 5.90 0.49 8.66
C ALA A 334 4.62 1.16 9.19
N VAL A 335 3.55 0.37 9.33
CA VAL A 335 2.24 0.79 9.80
C VAL A 335 2.28 1.37 11.21
N PHE A 336 2.95 0.70 12.15
CA PHE A 336 3.02 1.16 13.52
C PHE A 336 3.72 2.52 13.67
N PRO A 337 4.90 2.76 13.08
CA PRO A 337 5.54 4.07 13.20
C PRO A 337 4.76 5.18 12.46
N VAL A 338 4.03 4.88 11.38
CA VAL A 338 3.24 5.89 10.65
C VAL A 338 1.93 6.22 11.37
N HIS A 339 1.25 5.21 11.91
CA HIS A 339 -0.10 5.37 12.47
C HIS A 339 -0.11 5.29 14.00
N GLY A 340 0.47 4.22 14.55
CA GLY A 340 0.44 3.94 15.98
C GLY A 340 1.20 4.97 16.81
N SER A 341 2.53 5.02 16.67
CA SER A 341 3.36 5.93 17.48
C SER A 341 3.14 7.41 17.13
N ALA A 342 2.93 7.74 15.85
CA ALA A 342 2.61 9.10 15.44
C ALA A 342 1.25 9.57 15.97
N GLY A 343 0.23 8.69 15.98
CA GLY A 343 -1.09 9.00 16.53
C GLY A 343 -1.06 9.22 18.03
N VAL A 344 -0.32 8.37 18.75
CA VAL A 344 -0.05 8.55 20.19
C VAL A 344 0.67 9.88 20.45
N LEU A 345 1.72 10.17 19.69
CA LEU A 345 2.50 11.41 19.84
C LEU A 345 1.63 12.64 19.61
N GLY A 346 0.82 12.65 18.54
CA GLY A 346 -0.11 13.74 18.23
C GLY A 346 -1.12 14.01 19.33
N ALA A 347 -1.77 12.94 19.83
CA ALA A 347 -2.78 13.07 20.88
C ALA A 347 -2.20 13.60 22.20
N VAL A 348 -1.01 13.12 22.60
CA VAL A 348 -0.35 13.57 23.84
C VAL A 348 0.20 15.00 23.73
N LEU A 349 0.63 15.42 22.53
CA LEU A 349 1.17 16.77 22.33
C LEU A 349 0.12 17.87 22.20
N LEU A 350 -1.15 17.52 21.94
CA LEU A 350 -2.26 18.48 21.79
C LEU A 350 -2.25 19.58 22.88
N PRO A 351 -2.22 19.26 24.19
CA PRO A 351 -2.37 20.26 25.25
C PRO A 351 -1.23 21.28 25.30
N PHE A 352 -0.04 20.95 24.78
CA PHE A 352 1.12 21.84 24.79
C PHE A 352 1.03 22.96 23.74
N PHE A 353 0.20 22.76 22.72
CA PHE A 353 0.04 23.71 21.61
C PHE A 353 -1.41 24.19 21.46
N ALA A 354 -2.28 23.87 22.42
CA ALA A 354 -3.68 24.26 22.41
C ALA A 354 -3.84 25.78 22.32
N VAL A 355 -4.79 26.23 21.50
CA VAL A 355 -5.12 27.67 21.34
C VAL A 355 -5.56 28.31 22.64
N ASP A 356 -6.22 27.54 23.50
CA ASP A 356 -6.69 27.97 24.83
C ASP A 356 -5.62 27.84 25.92
N GLY A 357 -4.42 27.42 25.54
CA GLY A 357 -3.29 27.22 26.44
C GLY A 357 -3.25 25.84 27.12
N PHE A 358 -2.13 25.58 27.79
CA PHE A 358 -1.90 24.30 28.45
C PHE A 358 -2.72 24.16 29.74
N THR A 359 -3.35 23.00 29.92
CA THR A 359 -3.91 22.59 31.21
C THR A 359 -3.48 21.17 31.57
N VAL A 360 -3.28 20.93 32.88
CA VAL A 360 -2.97 19.59 33.39
C VAL A 360 -4.15 18.65 33.17
N ALA A 361 -5.38 19.15 33.27
CA ALA A 361 -6.58 18.36 33.01
C ALA A 361 -6.59 17.82 31.58
N ALA A 362 -6.37 18.68 30.56
CA ALA A 362 -6.29 18.24 29.18
C ALA A 362 -5.16 17.20 28.97
N LEU A 363 -3.99 17.40 29.56
CA LEU A 363 -2.89 16.42 29.48
C LEU A 363 -3.28 15.07 30.09
N VAL A 364 -3.90 15.07 31.27
CA VAL A 364 -4.36 13.84 31.92
C VAL A 364 -5.41 13.14 31.04
N SER A 365 -6.39 13.87 30.50
CA SER A 365 -7.43 13.30 29.65
C SER A 365 -6.86 12.70 28.37
N GLN A 366 -5.91 13.37 27.70
CA GLN A 366 -5.19 12.83 26.54
C GLN A 366 -4.43 11.54 26.86
N VAL A 367 -3.65 11.53 27.95
CA VAL A 367 -2.87 10.35 28.36
C VAL A 367 -3.79 9.17 28.73
N VAL A 368 -4.84 9.42 29.51
CA VAL A 368 -5.82 8.38 29.88
C VAL A 368 -6.51 7.83 28.64
N GLY A 369 -6.96 8.69 27.73
CA GLY A 369 -7.59 8.26 26.48
C GLY A 369 -6.66 7.41 25.62
N VAL A 370 -5.41 7.82 25.44
CA VAL A 370 -4.39 7.01 24.74
C VAL A 370 -4.21 5.65 25.40
N VAL A 371 -4.08 5.58 26.72
CA VAL A 371 -3.90 4.33 27.46
C VAL A 371 -5.11 3.40 27.32
N VAL A 372 -6.32 3.93 27.48
CA VAL A 372 -7.57 3.16 27.37
C VAL A 372 -7.75 2.62 25.96
N ILE A 373 -7.57 3.47 24.93
CA ILE A 373 -7.67 3.06 23.53
C ILE A 373 -6.60 2.00 23.23
N ALA A 374 -5.34 2.21 23.63
CA ALA A 374 -4.27 1.25 23.41
C ALA A 374 -4.56 -0.11 24.09
N ALA A 375 -4.98 -0.09 25.36
CA ALA A 375 -5.28 -1.30 26.12
C ALA A 375 -6.43 -2.10 25.50
N TRP A 376 -7.54 -1.44 25.15
CA TRP A 376 -8.66 -2.06 24.45
C TRP A 376 -8.22 -2.65 23.10
N THR A 377 -7.48 -1.88 22.32
CA THR A 377 -7.02 -2.27 20.98
C THR A 377 -6.13 -3.50 21.04
N ILE A 378 -5.15 -3.53 21.95
CA ILE A 378 -4.25 -4.67 22.14
C ILE A 378 -5.05 -5.88 22.58
N ALA A 379 -5.91 -5.75 23.60
CA ALA A 379 -6.68 -6.85 24.15
C ALA A 379 -7.63 -7.46 23.11
N ALA A 380 -8.44 -6.62 22.43
CA ALA A 380 -9.41 -7.09 21.44
C ALA A 380 -8.72 -7.68 20.19
N THR A 381 -7.68 -7.01 19.67
CA THR A 381 -6.94 -7.51 18.51
C THR A 381 -6.20 -8.81 18.82
N ALA A 382 -5.56 -8.91 19.99
CA ALA A 382 -4.89 -10.14 20.43
C ALA A 382 -5.88 -11.29 20.66
N ALA A 383 -7.08 -11.00 21.18
CA ALA A 383 -8.12 -12.01 21.34
C ALA A 383 -8.58 -12.56 19.97
N VAL A 384 -8.84 -11.68 19.00
CA VAL A 384 -9.29 -12.10 17.65
C VAL A 384 -8.20 -12.88 16.93
N PHE A 385 -6.98 -12.34 16.80
CA PHE A 385 -5.91 -13.06 16.12
C PHE A 385 -5.44 -14.28 16.90
N GLY A 386 -5.49 -14.25 18.22
CA GLY A 386 -5.20 -15.40 19.09
C GLY A 386 -6.17 -16.54 18.85
N ALA A 387 -7.47 -16.27 18.75
CA ALA A 387 -8.48 -17.27 18.40
C ALA A 387 -8.27 -17.83 16.99
N ILE A 388 -8.02 -16.98 16.00
CA ILE A 388 -7.73 -17.42 14.62
C ILE A 388 -6.46 -18.27 14.57
N LYS A 389 -5.44 -17.91 15.36
CA LYS A 389 -4.19 -18.68 15.48
C LYS A 389 -4.44 -20.04 16.13
N ALA A 390 -5.26 -20.11 17.18
CA ALA A 390 -5.62 -21.37 17.83
C ALA A 390 -6.37 -22.33 16.88
N MET A 391 -7.12 -21.80 15.91
CA MET A 391 -7.76 -22.58 14.85
C MET A 391 -6.80 -23.04 13.73
N GLY A 392 -5.52 -22.64 13.75
CA GLY A 392 -4.56 -22.93 12.68
C GLY A 392 -4.77 -22.10 11.40
N GLU A 393 -5.55 -21.01 11.50
CA GLU A 393 -6.05 -20.28 10.33
C GLU A 393 -5.40 -18.92 10.10
N ILE A 394 -4.40 -18.56 10.89
CA ILE A 394 -3.81 -17.22 10.82
C ILE A 394 -2.83 -17.03 9.64
N ARG A 395 -2.01 -18.04 9.34
CA ARG A 395 -0.89 -17.92 8.40
C ARG A 395 -1.00 -18.94 7.28
N VAL A 396 -0.54 -18.58 6.08
CA VAL A 396 -0.41 -19.51 4.96
C VAL A 396 0.70 -20.54 5.22
N THR A 397 0.71 -21.63 4.44
CA THR A 397 1.79 -22.62 4.50
C THR A 397 3.11 -22.01 4.03
N ARG A 398 4.23 -22.64 4.39
CA ARG A 398 5.56 -22.21 3.97
C ARG A 398 5.66 -22.14 2.44
N ASP A 399 5.11 -23.14 1.74
CA ASP A 399 5.18 -23.23 0.28
C ASP A 399 4.37 -22.11 -0.38
N HIS A 400 3.15 -21.82 0.10
CA HIS A 400 2.35 -20.71 -0.40
C HIS A 400 3.05 -19.34 -0.18
N GLU A 401 3.76 -19.16 0.94
CA GLU A 401 4.52 -17.93 1.19
C GLU A 401 5.75 -17.79 0.26
N ILE A 402 6.35 -18.91 -0.14
CA ILE A 402 7.46 -18.95 -1.10
C ILE A 402 6.94 -18.73 -2.53
N GLU A 403 5.82 -19.31 -2.90
CA GLU A 403 5.19 -19.15 -4.21
C GLU A 403 4.67 -17.72 -4.40
N GLY A 404 4.00 -17.17 -3.38
CA GLY A 404 3.30 -15.90 -3.45
C GLY A 404 1.81 -16.09 -3.22
N LEU A 405 1.18 -15.14 -2.53
CA LEU A 405 -0.26 -15.22 -2.24
C LEU A 405 -1.12 -14.94 -3.49
N ASP A 406 -0.57 -14.31 -4.52
CA ASP A 406 -1.31 -14.05 -5.76
C ASP A 406 -1.65 -15.37 -6.46
N SER A 407 -0.67 -16.27 -6.63
CA SER A 407 -0.92 -17.59 -7.21
C SER A 407 -1.64 -18.51 -6.22
N SER A 408 -1.18 -18.59 -4.97
CA SER A 408 -1.65 -19.61 -4.03
C SER A 408 -3.01 -19.32 -3.37
N GLU A 409 -3.44 -18.06 -3.26
CA GLU A 409 -4.79 -17.71 -2.76
C GLU A 409 -5.74 -17.20 -3.85
N HIS A 410 -5.23 -16.60 -4.93
CA HIS A 410 -6.07 -16.00 -5.98
C HIS A 410 -5.98 -16.70 -7.34
N GLY A 411 -4.98 -17.56 -7.56
CA GLY A 411 -4.78 -18.24 -8.84
C GLY A 411 -4.39 -17.29 -9.98
N VAL A 412 -3.86 -16.10 -9.67
CA VAL A 412 -3.51 -15.08 -10.68
C VAL A 412 -2.03 -14.70 -10.58
N ASP A 413 -1.45 -14.38 -11.73
CA ASP A 413 -0.15 -13.70 -11.80
C ASP A 413 -0.42 -12.21 -12.11
N THR A 414 -0.06 -11.32 -11.18
CA THR A 414 -0.33 -9.86 -11.34
C THR A 414 0.37 -9.25 -12.56
N TYR A 415 1.46 -9.86 -13.01
CA TYR A 415 2.27 -9.41 -14.15
C TYR A 415 2.45 -10.58 -15.13
N PRO A 416 1.38 -10.99 -15.86
CA PRO A 416 1.38 -12.24 -16.62
C PRO A 416 2.47 -12.25 -17.71
N GLU A 417 2.65 -11.12 -18.41
CA GLU A 417 3.74 -10.90 -19.38
C GLU A 417 5.17 -10.95 -18.81
N PHE A 418 5.34 -11.00 -17.48
CA PHE A 418 6.64 -10.99 -16.81
C PHE A 418 6.98 -12.31 -16.10
N GLY A 419 6.24 -13.41 -16.33
CA GLY A 419 6.40 -14.62 -15.51
C GLY A 419 6.08 -15.99 -16.12
N ARG A 420 5.51 -16.11 -17.34
CA ARG A 420 5.29 -17.43 -17.97
C ARG A 420 5.69 -17.46 -19.45
N PRO A 421 6.15 -18.62 -19.97
CA PRO A 421 6.45 -18.81 -21.40
C PRO A 421 5.24 -18.65 -22.34
N ASP A 422 4.02 -18.77 -21.81
CA ASP A 422 2.79 -18.89 -22.63
C ASP A 422 1.96 -17.60 -22.73
N THR A 423 2.45 -16.47 -22.23
CA THR A 423 1.81 -15.18 -22.52
C THR A 423 2.34 -14.67 -23.84
N ALA A 424 1.54 -14.89 -24.89
CA ALA A 424 1.73 -14.27 -26.19
C ALA A 424 1.80 -12.74 -26.01
N ALA A 425 3.00 -12.19 -26.05
CA ALA A 425 3.20 -10.78 -26.35
C ALA A 425 2.77 -10.60 -27.81
N ASP A 426 1.53 -10.20 -28.01
CA ASP A 426 0.86 -10.13 -29.29
C ASP A 426 1.41 -9.02 -30.19
N GLY A 427 1.39 -9.29 -31.51
CA GLY A 427 1.04 -8.23 -32.46
C GLY A 427 2.11 -7.59 -33.36
N GLY A 428 3.26 -8.22 -33.62
CA GLY A 428 4.08 -7.81 -34.76
C GLY A 428 3.38 -8.11 -36.10
N ARG A 429 2.85 -7.09 -36.78
CA ARG A 429 2.35 -7.22 -38.17
C ARG A 429 3.43 -7.87 -39.04
N VAL A 430 3.09 -8.99 -39.67
CA VAL A 430 3.84 -9.53 -40.79
C VAL A 430 3.79 -8.49 -41.91
N VAL A 431 4.97 -8.07 -42.39
CA VAL A 431 5.07 -7.27 -43.61
C VAL A 431 4.86 -8.25 -44.76
N ASP A 432 3.65 -8.30 -45.29
CA ASP A 432 3.37 -9.02 -46.53
C ASP A 432 4.09 -8.30 -47.68
N GLY A 433 5.08 -8.98 -48.28
CA GLY A 433 5.69 -8.45 -49.51
C GLY A 433 7.08 -8.95 -49.86
N VAL A 434 7.33 -10.26 -49.87
CA VAL A 434 8.37 -10.84 -50.75
C VAL A 434 7.82 -12.13 -51.34
N SER A 435 7.25 -12.02 -52.54
CA SER A 435 7.02 -13.18 -53.41
C SER A 435 8.31 -13.43 -54.20
N ASP A 436 8.89 -14.62 -54.08
CA ASP A 436 9.85 -15.11 -55.07
C ASP A 436 9.41 -16.48 -55.60
N GLU A 437 9.37 -16.57 -56.93
CA GLU A 437 8.87 -17.69 -57.72
C GLU A 437 9.94 -18.80 -57.79
N SER A 438 10.10 -19.59 -56.73
CA SER A 438 10.85 -20.85 -56.83
C SER A 438 10.51 -21.90 -55.75
N GLY A 439 9.23 -22.11 -55.45
CA GLY A 439 8.67 -23.43 -55.12
C GLY A 439 9.28 -24.31 -54.01
N ILE A 440 10.20 -23.84 -53.17
CA ILE A 440 10.68 -24.51 -51.95
C ILE A 440 10.86 -23.44 -50.88
N VAL A 441 9.88 -23.31 -49.97
CA VAL A 441 10.01 -22.47 -48.78
C VAL A 441 10.72 -23.28 -47.71
N ARG A 442 11.96 -22.92 -47.38
CA ARG A 442 12.70 -23.46 -46.22
C ARG A 442 12.47 -22.56 -45.01
N PRO A 443 12.28 -23.10 -43.78
CA PRO A 443 11.81 -22.32 -42.62
C PRO A 443 12.73 -21.18 -42.17
N ASP A 444 14.02 -21.22 -42.51
CA ASP A 444 15.05 -20.28 -42.04
C ASP A 444 15.75 -19.50 -43.18
N GLY A 445 15.38 -19.67 -44.45
CA GLY A 445 15.90 -18.86 -45.57
C GLY A 445 17.43 -18.89 -45.82
N GLY A 446 18.18 -19.84 -45.26
CA GLY A 446 19.65 -19.87 -45.30
C GLY A 446 20.30 -20.65 -46.47
N GLN A 447 21.61 -20.45 -46.68
CA GLN A 447 22.47 -21.30 -47.52
C GLN A 447 23.31 -22.26 -46.68
N ALA A 448 23.31 -23.54 -47.08
CA ALA A 448 23.94 -24.69 -46.41
C ALA A 448 25.13 -24.38 -45.46
N ASN A 449 24.86 -24.52 -44.16
CA ASN A 449 25.86 -24.79 -43.12
C ASN A 449 26.51 -26.18 -43.32
N ASP A 450 27.53 -26.52 -42.51
CA ASP A 450 28.31 -27.78 -42.42
C ASP A 450 27.53 -29.11 -42.33
N GLY A 451 26.21 -29.10 -42.52
CA GLY A 451 25.33 -30.26 -42.44
C GLY A 451 24.70 -30.45 -41.06
N GLU A 452 25.12 -29.71 -40.04
CA GLU A 452 24.67 -29.89 -38.66
C GLU A 452 23.73 -28.78 -38.17
N ILE A 453 22.87 -29.13 -37.20
CA ILE A 453 22.02 -28.17 -36.49
C ILE A 453 22.83 -27.59 -35.33
N LYS A 454 22.78 -26.27 -35.17
CA LYS A 454 23.47 -25.58 -34.07
C LYS A 454 22.50 -24.71 -33.29
N MET A 455 22.75 -24.57 -32.00
CA MET A 455 22.09 -23.59 -31.14
C MET A 455 23.08 -22.50 -30.75
N VAL A 456 22.75 -21.27 -31.11
CA VAL A 456 23.45 -20.05 -30.69
C VAL A 456 22.75 -19.48 -29.46
N THR A 457 23.42 -19.55 -28.31
CA THR A 457 22.94 -18.99 -27.05
C THR A 457 23.72 -17.73 -26.71
N ALA A 458 23.04 -16.60 -26.53
CA ALA A 458 23.67 -15.34 -26.14
C ALA A 458 23.09 -14.78 -24.84
N PHE A 459 23.93 -14.14 -24.04
CA PHE A 459 23.52 -13.43 -22.82
C PHE A 459 23.86 -11.96 -22.96
N ILE A 460 22.89 -11.13 -23.35
CA ILE A 460 23.13 -9.73 -23.72
C ILE A 460 22.49 -8.74 -22.72
N ARG A 461 22.73 -7.45 -22.92
CA ARG A 461 22.02 -6.39 -22.20
C ARG A 461 20.56 -6.29 -22.67
N PRO A 462 19.59 -6.04 -21.76
CA PRO A 462 18.18 -5.93 -22.15
C PRO A 462 17.89 -4.83 -23.19
N ASP A 463 18.58 -3.69 -23.11
CA ASP A 463 18.40 -2.56 -24.04
C ASP A 463 18.88 -2.85 -25.46
N LYS A 464 19.65 -3.93 -25.66
CA LYS A 464 20.17 -4.35 -26.97
C LYS A 464 19.34 -5.38 -27.70
N LEU A 465 18.29 -5.90 -27.06
CA LEU A 465 17.43 -6.92 -27.68
C LEU A 465 16.85 -6.45 -29.01
N SER A 466 16.37 -5.21 -29.10
CA SER A 466 15.81 -4.67 -30.34
C SER A 466 16.83 -4.62 -31.49
N ALA A 467 18.06 -4.21 -31.19
CA ALA A 467 19.14 -4.18 -32.19
C ALA A 467 19.51 -5.59 -32.66
N VAL A 468 19.58 -6.55 -31.73
CA VAL A 468 19.86 -7.95 -32.06
C VAL A 468 18.75 -8.58 -32.89
N LYS A 469 17.47 -8.28 -32.62
CA LYS A 469 16.35 -8.72 -33.46
C LYS A 469 16.48 -8.21 -34.90
N THR A 470 16.87 -6.95 -35.07
CA THR A 470 17.10 -6.38 -36.40
C THR A 470 18.27 -7.05 -37.10
N GLY A 471 19.42 -7.19 -36.45
CA GLY A 471 20.60 -7.83 -37.04
C GLY A 471 20.36 -9.29 -37.43
N LEU A 472 19.62 -10.04 -36.62
CA LEU A 472 19.23 -11.42 -36.94
C LEU A 472 18.27 -11.51 -38.13
N ALA A 473 17.34 -10.57 -38.28
CA ALA A 473 16.44 -10.53 -39.42
C ALA A 473 17.17 -10.18 -40.73
N GLU A 474 18.20 -9.32 -40.69
CA GLU A 474 19.01 -8.92 -41.85
C GLU A 474 19.82 -10.07 -42.45
N ILE A 475 20.25 -11.03 -41.62
CA ILE A 475 20.98 -12.23 -42.06
C ILE A 475 20.07 -13.43 -42.38
N GLY A 476 18.74 -13.23 -42.35
CA GLY A 476 17.77 -14.29 -42.62
C GLY A 476 17.48 -15.23 -41.45
N ALA A 477 17.95 -14.96 -40.22
CA ALA A 477 17.74 -15.80 -39.03
C ALA A 477 16.71 -15.20 -38.04
N PRO A 478 15.44 -14.92 -38.42
CA PRO A 478 14.51 -14.17 -37.57
C PRO A 478 14.01 -14.96 -36.34
N SER A 479 14.16 -16.29 -36.35
CA SER A 479 13.68 -17.18 -35.30
C SER A 479 14.60 -17.16 -34.07
N LEU A 480 14.07 -16.72 -32.93
CA LEU A 480 14.79 -16.69 -31.67
C LEU A 480 13.86 -16.89 -30.47
N THR A 481 14.38 -17.49 -29.41
CA THR A 481 13.72 -17.59 -28.10
C THR A 481 14.39 -16.63 -27.13
N VAL A 482 13.61 -15.87 -26.37
CA VAL A 482 14.10 -14.90 -25.39
C VAL A 482 13.72 -15.34 -23.99
N THR A 483 14.69 -15.42 -23.08
CA THR A 483 14.45 -15.64 -21.65
C THR A 483 15.10 -14.52 -20.84
N ASN A 484 14.36 -13.86 -19.95
CA ASN A 484 14.96 -12.94 -18.99
C ASN A 484 15.75 -13.72 -17.94
N VAL A 485 17.02 -13.36 -17.74
CA VAL A 485 17.91 -14.03 -16.79
C VAL A 485 18.64 -13.00 -15.94
N SER A 486 19.16 -13.42 -14.80
CA SER A 486 20.05 -12.58 -13.99
C SER A 486 21.37 -13.32 -13.81
N GLY A 487 22.48 -12.60 -13.95
CA GLY A 487 23.80 -13.20 -13.91
C GLY A 487 24.84 -12.27 -13.32
N ARG A 488 25.91 -12.85 -12.81
CA ARG A 488 27.03 -12.12 -12.21
C ARG A 488 28.28 -12.31 -13.07
N GLY A 489 28.84 -11.20 -13.53
CA GLY A 489 30.15 -11.17 -14.19
C GLY A 489 31.23 -10.62 -13.27
N SER A 490 32.28 -10.05 -13.84
CA SER A 490 33.31 -9.27 -13.12
C SER A 490 32.86 -7.86 -12.72
N GLN A 491 31.57 -7.55 -12.87
CA GLN A 491 30.99 -6.28 -12.44
C GLN A 491 30.90 -6.23 -10.91
N PRO A 492 31.30 -5.11 -10.28
CA PRO A 492 31.19 -4.97 -8.83
C PRO A 492 29.71 -4.96 -8.42
N ALA A 493 29.42 -5.63 -7.30
CA ALA A 493 28.07 -5.65 -6.75
C ALA A 493 27.62 -4.21 -6.44
N LYS A 494 26.38 -3.88 -6.83
CA LYS A 494 25.83 -2.55 -6.58
C LYS A 494 25.17 -2.56 -5.19
N LYS A 495 25.55 -1.59 -4.36
CA LYS A 495 24.84 -1.31 -3.11
C LYS A 495 23.59 -0.48 -3.40
N GLY A 496 22.42 -1.01 -3.07
CA GLY A 496 21.14 -0.28 -3.02
C GLY A 496 20.77 0.07 -1.57
N GLN A 497 19.74 0.90 -1.41
CA GLN A 497 19.12 1.15 -0.11
C GLN A 497 17.61 0.97 -0.19
N TRP A 498 17.02 0.45 0.88
CA TRP A 498 15.57 0.35 1.05
C TRP A 498 15.22 0.61 2.51
N ARG A 499 14.50 1.70 2.78
CA ARG A 499 14.23 2.22 4.14
C ARG A 499 15.51 2.45 4.94
N GLY A 500 16.50 3.04 4.30
CA GLY A 500 17.79 3.38 4.92
C GLY A 500 18.72 2.20 5.21
N GLU A 501 18.26 0.95 5.06
CA GLU A 501 19.09 -0.24 5.19
C GLU A 501 19.79 -0.54 3.85
N GLU A 502 21.11 -0.78 3.88
CA GLU A 502 21.88 -1.17 2.69
C GLU A 502 21.58 -2.62 2.30
N TYR A 503 21.32 -2.86 1.02
CA TYR A 503 21.28 -4.22 0.45
C TYR A 503 22.18 -4.30 -0.78
N THR A 504 22.72 -5.50 -1.05
CA THR A 504 23.63 -5.73 -2.18
C THR A 504 22.87 -6.41 -3.31
N VAL A 505 22.86 -5.79 -4.48
CA VAL A 505 22.42 -6.42 -5.74
C VAL A 505 23.66 -7.02 -6.39
N ASP A 506 23.78 -8.35 -6.34
CA ASP A 506 24.93 -9.09 -6.86
C ASP A 506 24.66 -9.78 -8.22
N LEU A 507 23.40 -9.77 -8.67
CA LEU A 507 22.97 -10.26 -9.97
C LEU A 507 22.50 -9.09 -10.85
N HIS A 508 23.05 -9.01 -12.05
CA HIS A 508 22.64 -8.02 -13.05
C HIS A 508 21.62 -8.64 -14.01
N GLN A 509 20.57 -7.89 -14.31
CA GLN A 509 19.56 -8.30 -15.29
C GLN A 509 20.18 -8.38 -16.68
N LYS A 510 19.87 -9.47 -17.38
CA LYS A 510 20.31 -9.80 -18.73
C LYS A 510 19.19 -10.45 -19.51
N VAL A 511 19.39 -10.57 -20.81
CA VAL A 511 18.52 -11.33 -21.70
C VAL A 511 19.31 -12.50 -22.27
N LYS A 512 18.77 -13.71 -22.11
CA LYS A 512 19.24 -14.91 -22.80
C LYS A 512 18.50 -15.02 -24.13
N ILE A 513 19.23 -15.16 -25.22
CA ILE A 513 18.72 -15.39 -26.57
C ILE A 513 19.16 -16.79 -26.98
N GLU A 514 18.25 -17.56 -27.56
CA GLU A 514 18.54 -18.88 -28.14
C GLU A 514 18.02 -18.91 -29.58
N CYS A 515 18.93 -19.04 -30.54
CA CYS A 515 18.62 -19.22 -31.95
C CYS A 515 19.06 -20.63 -32.36
N VAL A 516 18.15 -21.42 -32.93
CA VAL A 516 18.49 -22.72 -33.52
C VAL A 516 18.52 -22.54 -35.03
N VAL A 517 19.63 -22.95 -35.67
CA VAL A 517 19.84 -22.77 -37.11
C VAL A 517 20.33 -24.07 -37.75
N ALA A 518 19.85 -24.35 -38.96
CA ALA A 518 20.24 -25.52 -39.75
C ALA A 518 20.84 -25.11 -41.09
N ASP A 519 20.22 -24.18 -41.82
CA ASP A 519 20.70 -23.70 -43.12
C ASP A 519 21.46 -22.37 -43.01
N ILE A 520 21.52 -21.72 -41.85
CA ILE A 520 22.34 -20.51 -41.64
C ILE A 520 23.61 -20.87 -40.84
N PRO A 521 24.81 -20.43 -41.25
CA PRO A 521 26.02 -20.62 -40.47
C PRO A 521 25.87 -20.03 -39.06
N ALA A 522 26.10 -20.85 -38.04
CA ALA A 522 26.00 -20.41 -36.65
C ALA A 522 27.00 -19.30 -36.29
N ALA A 523 28.11 -19.20 -37.04
CA ALA A 523 29.08 -18.13 -36.91
C ALA A 523 28.47 -16.77 -37.28
N ASP A 524 27.73 -16.70 -38.39
CA ASP A 524 27.08 -15.47 -38.87
C ASP A 524 26.02 -14.98 -37.88
N VAL A 525 25.25 -15.92 -37.30
CA VAL A 525 24.30 -15.62 -36.23
C VAL A 525 25.01 -15.08 -34.99
N ALA A 526 26.13 -15.69 -34.59
CA ALA A 526 26.89 -15.25 -33.44
C ALA A 526 27.54 -13.87 -33.66
N GLU A 527 28.02 -13.59 -34.87
CA GLU A 527 28.57 -12.30 -35.28
C GLU A 527 27.49 -11.21 -35.29
N ALA A 528 26.34 -11.46 -35.92
CA ALA A 528 25.21 -10.53 -35.93
C ALA A 528 24.72 -10.18 -34.51
N ILE A 529 24.64 -11.17 -33.61
CA ILE A 529 24.31 -10.93 -32.20
C ILE A 529 25.42 -10.10 -31.52
N SER A 530 26.68 -10.42 -31.77
CA SER A 530 27.83 -9.75 -31.13
C SER A 530 27.92 -8.28 -31.55
N ASP A 531 27.77 -8.00 -32.84
CA ASP A 531 27.84 -6.64 -33.39
C ASP A 531 26.68 -5.78 -32.90
N ALA A 532 25.45 -6.31 -32.93
CA ALA A 532 24.27 -5.59 -32.48
C ALA A 532 24.24 -5.38 -30.95
N ALA A 533 24.82 -6.31 -30.17
CA ALA A 533 24.87 -6.21 -28.71
C ALA A 533 26.06 -5.40 -28.18
N SER A 534 27.06 -5.11 -29.02
CA SER A 534 28.29 -4.44 -28.61
C SER A 534 28.05 -2.96 -28.26
N THR A 535 28.57 -2.53 -27.10
CA THR A 535 28.71 -1.13 -26.73
C THR A 535 30.15 -0.76 -26.36
N GLY A 536 31.04 -1.74 -26.24
CA GLY A 536 32.40 -1.55 -25.74
C GLY A 536 32.49 -1.46 -24.21
N GLU A 537 31.41 -1.75 -23.50
CA GLU A 537 31.30 -1.55 -22.05
C GLU A 537 31.22 -2.87 -21.30
N LYS A 538 31.58 -2.87 -20.01
CA LYS A 538 31.41 -4.07 -19.17
C LYS A 538 29.94 -4.43 -19.07
N GLY A 539 29.57 -5.63 -19.53
CA GLY A 539 28.20 -6.15 -19.43
C GLY A 539 27.59 -6.59 -20.76
N ASP A 540 28.23 -6.30 -21.88
CA ASP A 540 27.71 -6.53 -23.25
C ASP A 540 27.24 -7.95 -23.50
N GLY A 541 27.98 -8.94 -23.00
CA GLY A 541 27.49 -10.30 -22.98
C GLY A 541 28.50 -11.36 -23.31
N LYS A 542 27.99 -12.55 -23.62
CA LYS A 542 28.72 -13.67 -24.23
C LYS A 542 27.79 -14.42 -25.18
N VAL A 543 28.34 -14.91 -26.27
CA VAL A 543 27.66 -15.79 -27.23
C VAL A 543 28.34 -17.16 -27.21
N PHE A 544 27.55 -18.21 -27.26
CA PHE A 544 27.98 -19.61 -27.25
C PHE A 544 27.32 -20.32 -28.43
N ILE A 545 28.08 -21.19 -29.09
CA ILE A 545 27.58 -22.06 -30.16
C ILE A 545 27.67 -23.49 -29.65
N MET A 546 26.57 -24.23 -29.70
CA MET A 546 26.48 -25.60 -29.23
C MET A 546 25.90 -26.49 -30.34
N PRO A 547 26.38 -27.74 -30.50
CA PRO A 547 25.76 -28.68 -31.42
C PRO A 547 24.37 -29.10 -30.90
N VAL A 548 23.42 -29.27 -31.82
CA VAL A 548 22.11 -29.88 -31.57
C VAL A 548 22.10 -31.24 -32.27
N GLU A 549 22.04 -32.32 -31.49
CA GLU A 549 22.08 -33.69 -32.02
C GLU A 549 20.87 -34.00 -32.91
N GLN A 550 19.68 -33.55 -32.49
CA GLN A 550 18.43 -33.79 -33.21
C GLN A 550 17.38 -32.75 -32.83
N ALA A 551 16.51 -32.39 -33.77
CA ALA A 551 15.36 -31.50 -33.55
C ALA A 551 14.07 -32.22 -33.97
N TYR A 552 12.96 -31.91 -33.30
CA TYR A 552 11.64 -32.45 -33.59
C TYR A 552 10.63 -31.31 -33.66
N GLN A 553 9.95 -31.15 -34.80
CA GLN A 553 8.93 -30.13 -34.96
C GLN A 553 7.57 -30.70 -34.56
N ILE A 554 7.02 -30.23 -33.44
CA ILE A 554 5.79 -30.79 -32.82
C ILE A 554 4.59 -30.79 -33.78
N ARG A 555 4.44 -29.73 -34.58
CA ARG A 555 3.26 -29.54 -35.45
C ARG A 555 3.22 -30.50 -36.63
N THR A 556 4.36 -30.75 -37.25
CA THR A 556 4.47 -31.48 -38.53
C THR A 556 5.01 -32.90 -38.33
N GLY A 557 5.67 -33.15 -37.21
CA GLY A 557 6.38 -34.40 -36.96
C GLY A 557 7.74 -34.48 -37.65
N GLU A 558 8.18 -33.41 -38.32
CA GLU A 558 9.48 -33.37 -38.99
C GLU A 558 10.63 -33.52 -38.00
N VAL A 559 11.73 -34.13 -38.46
CA VAL A 559 12.87 -34.50 -37.63
C VAL A 559 14.17 -34.05 -38.27
N GLY A 560 15.13 -33.64 -37.44
CA GLY A 560 16.44 -33.20 -37.90
C GLY A 560 16.38 -31.81 -38.53
N ARG A 561 17.04 -31.62 -39.67
CA ARG A 561 17.15 -30.29 -40.31
C ARG A 561 15.80 -29.76 -40.76
N GLU A 562 14.88 -30.62 -41.17
CA GLU A 562 13.52 -30.25 -41.61
C GLU A 562 12.63 -29.75 -40.45
N ALA A 563 13.08 -29.96 -39.20
CA ALA A 563 12.37 -29.49 -38.01
C ALA A 563 12.71 -28.06 -37.59
N VAL A 564 13.81 -27.50 -38.10
CA VAL A 564 14.38 -26.18 -37.79
C VAL A 564 14.08 -25.25 -38.94
#